data_AF-A0A6L8BCJ7-F1
#
_entry.id   AF-A0A6L8BCJ7-F1
#
_cell.length_a   1.000
_cell.length_b   1.000
_cell.length_c   1.000
_cell.angle_alpha   90.00
_cell.angle_beta   90.00
_cell.angle_gamma   90.00
#
_symmetry.space_group_name_H-M   'P 1'
#
loop_
_entity.id
_entity.type
_entity.pdbx_description
1 polymer ?
#
loop_
_entity_poly.entity_id
_entity_poly.type
_entity_poly.pdbx_seq_one_letter_code
_entity_poly.pdbx_strand_id
1 'polypeptide(L)'
;MTELLPGFFAPWLIYAGVLALHLLLPARCVAGYVRGERSGGRLRYRLNGPLVLAVSVVAWLAAGYSGLMPWDWLWTHRWSGAAGALVLGLLASAAVVVTASSRGGSFLAEFYFGRRANPRMLNGRVDAKMFLYLVGAVLLELNLLSFAAHHFLTWPDNPSPGIVLYVALFTWFVCDYLVFERVHLYTYDLFAERVGFKLVWGCLFWYPYFYVVGLWSVA
;
A
#
# COMPACT_ATOMS: atom_id res chain seq x y z
N MET A 1 -25.19 -10.39 -0.26
CA MET A 1 -24.97 -8.95 0.00
C MET A 1 -24.22 -8.70 1.30
N THR A 2 -24.45 -9.50 2.36
CA THR A 2 -23.78 -9.40 3.67
C THR A 2 -22.26 -9.55 3.62
N GLU A 3 -21.70 -10.43 2.78
CA GLU A 3 -20.23 -10.59 2.60
C GLU A 3 -19.58 -9.48 1.75
N LEU A 4 -20.36 -8.63 1.08
CA LEU A 4 -19.80 -7.61 0.19
C LEU A 4 -19.24 -6.42 0.97
N LEU A 5 -19.94 -6.02 2.05
CA LEU A 5 -19.59 -4.85 2.86
C LEU A 5 -18.26 -5.04 3.63
N PRO A 6 -18.03 -6.16 4.34
CA PRO A 6 -16.75 -6.39 5.03
C PRO A 6 -15.57 -6.34 4.06
N GLY A 7 -15.68 -7.03 2.92
CA GLY A 7 -14.64 -7.01 1.90
C GLY A 7 -14.39 -5.63 1.31
N PHE A 8 -15.45 -4.88 1.00
CA PHE A 8 -15.34 -3.52 0.45
C PHE A 8 -14.60 -2.55 1.38
N PHE A 9 -14.85 -2.62 2.69
CA PHE A 9 -14.19 -1.74 3.66
C PHE A 9 -12.84 -2.28 4.17
N ALA A 10 -12.48 -3.53 3.87
CA ALA A 10 -11.21 -4.12 4.28
C ALA A 10 -9.97 -3.29 3.92
N PRO A 11 -9.74 -2.85 2.66
CA PRO A 11 -8.57 -2.04 2.35
C PRO A 11 -8.59 -0.70 3.09
N TRP A 12 -9.76 -0.11 3.35
CA TRP A 12 -9.86 1.14 4.09
C TRP A 12 -9.36 0.98 5.52
N LEU A 13 -9.80 -0.09 6.19
CA LEU A 13 -9.40 -0.42 7.56
C LEU A 13 -7.93 -0.82 7.63
N ILE A 14 -7.45 -1.61 6.67
CA ILE A 14 -6.03 -1.99 6.60
C ILE A 14 -5.16 -0.75 6.40
N TYR A 15 -5.52 0.16 5.50
CA TYR A 15 -4.76 1.38 5.27
C TYR A 15 -4.77 2.31 6.47
N ALA A 16 -5.90 2.42 7.18
CA ALA A 16 -5.97 3.15 8.44
C ALA A 16 -5.10 2.50 9.53
N GLY A 17 -5.09 1.16 9.62
CA GLY A 17 -4.23 0.40 10.51
C GLY A 17 -2.74 0.62 10.21
N VAL A 18 -2.34 0.55 8.94
CA VAL A 18 -0.97 0.83 8.50
C VAL A 18 -0.57 2.27 8.80
N LEU A 19 -1.45 3.25 8.61
CA LEU A 19 -1.21 4.63 9.02
C LEU A 19 -0.98 4.75 10.54
N ALA A 20 -1.81 4.07 11.34
CA ALA A 20 -1.66 4.05 12.79
C ALA A 20 -0.32 3.42 13.19
N LEU A 21 0.03 2.26 12.64
CA LEU A 21 1.32 1.60 12.89
C LEU A 21 2.50 2.50 12.48
N HIS A 22 2.43 3.13 11.30
CA HIS A 22 3.44 4.06 10.84
C HIS A 22 3.65 5.22 11.83
N LEU A 23 2.57 5.73 12.43
CA LEU A 23 2.60 6.83 13.39
C LEU A 23 3.03 6.42 14.80
N LEU A 24 2.64 5.23 15.26
CA LEU A 24 2.84 4.76 16.63
C LEU A 24 4.18 4.05 16.84
N LEU A 25 4.63 3.25 15.87
CA LEU A 25 5.84 2.45 16.01
C LEU A 25 7.11 3.31 15.92
N PRO A 26 8.24 2.93 16.53
CA PRO A 26 9.51 3.63 16.37
C PRO A 26 9.91 3.79 14.90
N ALA A 27 10.56 4.90 14.55
CA ALA A 27 10.97 5.18 13.18
C ALA A 27 12.29 5.94 13.12
N ARG A 28 13.02 5.69 12.04
CA ARG A 28 14.24 6.44 11.71
C ARG A 28 13.86 7.71 10.97
N CYS A 29 14.53 8.81 11.28
CA CYS A 29 14.32 10.08 10.60
C CYS A 29 15.49 10.37 9.65
N VAL A 30 15.25 10.24 8.35
CA VAL A 30 16.30 10.27 7.32
C VAL A 30 16.11 11.48 6.40
N ALA A 31 17.19 12.17 6.06
CA ALA A 31 17.15 13.24 5.07
C ALA A 31 17.04 12.66 3.66
N GLY A 32 16.10 13.16 2.87
CA GLY A 32 15.92 12.75 1.47
C GLY A 32 16.61 13.67 0.47
N TYR A 33 16.37 13.40 -0.81
CA TYR A 33 16.92 14.18 -1.91
C TYR A 33 16.22 15.53 -2.10
N VAL A 34 14.89 15.55 -1.92
CA VAL A 34 14.03 16.72 -2.15
C VAL A 34 14.33 17.84 -1.15
N ARG A 35 14.37 19.08 -1.63
CA ARG A 35 14.46 20.29 -0.80
C ARG A 35 13.07 20.90 -0.58
N GLY A 36 12.82 21.38 0.63
CA GLY A 36 11.56 22.01 0.98
C GLY A 36 11.41 23.37 0.29
N GLU A 37 10.26 23.60 -0.35
CA GLU A 37 9.99 24.86 -1.08
C GLU A 37 10.10 26.10 -0.19
N ARG A 38 9.76 25.99 1.11
CA ARG A 38 9.81 27.10 2.07
C ARG A 38 11.10 27.20 2.87
N SER A 39 11.75 26.08 3.17
CA SER A 39 12.92 26.04 4.06
C SER A 39 14.25 26.00 3.32
N GLY A 40 14.28 25.67 2.03
CA GLY A 40 15.49 25.46 1.23
C GLY A 40 16.33 24.23 1.63
N GLY A 41 16.18 23.73 2.87
CA GLY A 41 16.83 22.53 3.38
C GLY A 41 16.22 21.23 2.87
N ARG A 42 16.98 20.14 2.99
CA ARG A 42 16.52 18.78 2.62
C ARG A 42 15.36 18.36 3.50
N LEU A 43 14.31 17.80 2.88
CA LEU A 43 13.19 17.22 3.61
C LEU A 43 13.65 16.00 4.41
N ARG A 44 13.08 15.85 5.62
CA ARG A 44 13.31 14.71 6.50
C ARG A 44 12.08 13.81 6.51
N TYR A 45 12.31 12.52 6.38
CA TYR A 45 11.29 11.48 6.23
C TYR A 45 11.35 10.53 7.41
N ARG A 46 10.15 10.16 7.88
CA ARG A 46 9.96 9.12 8.89
C ARG A 46 9.87 7.78 8.17
N LEU A 47 10.76 6.86 8.51
CA LEU A 47 10.94 5.58 7.84
C LEU A 47 10.89 4.45 8.89
N ASN A 48 9.93 3.54 8.73
CA ASN A 48 9.74 2.36 9.59
C ASN A 48 9.07 1.20 8.86
N GLY A 49 9.21 1.13 7.54
CA GLY A 49 8.53 0.15 6.69
C GLY A 49 8.70 -1.30 7.14
N PRO A 50 9.91 -1.78 7.45
CA PRO A 50 10.11 -3.17 7.88
C PRO A 50 9.35 -3.52 9.16
N LEU A 51 9.29 -2.58 10.12
CA LEU A 51 8.61 -2.80 11.40
C LEU A 51 7.09 -2.76 11.21
N VAL A 52 6.57 -1.87 10.37
CA VAL A 52 5.14 -1.82 10.03
C VAL A 52 4.70 -3.09 9.30
N LEU A 53 5.51 -3.58 8.36
CA LEU A 53 5.27 -4.86 7.68
C LEU A 53 5.23 -6.02 8.66
N ALA A 54 6.28 -6.17 9.48
CA ALA A 54 6.37 -7.26 10.45
C ALA A 54 5.19 -7.28 11.42
N VAL A 55 4.80 -6.12 11.98
CA VAL A 55 3.65 -6.04 12.88
C VAL A 55 2.33 -6.35 12.17
N SER A 56 2.17 -5.91 10.91
CA SER A 56 0.96 -6.22 10.12
C SER A 56 0.85 -7.72 9.82
N VAL A 57 1.95 -8.37 9.43
CA VAL A 57 2.00 -9.83 9.19
C VAL A 57 1.75 -10.60 10.48
N VAL A 58 2.37 -10.20 11.61
CA VAL A 58 2.13 -10.83 12.92
C VAL A 58 0.67 -10.67 13.35
N ALA A 59 0.05 -9.51 13.12
CA ALA A 59 -1.36 -9.28 13.43
C ALA A 59 -2.27 -10.21 12.59
N TRP A 60 -1.97 -10.37 11.29
CA TRP A 60 -2.68 -11.32 10.44
C TRP A 60 -2.49 -12.78 10.90
N LEU A 61 -1.26 -13.18 11.23
CA LEU A 61 -0.97 -14.51 11.77
C LEU A 61 -1.74 -14.79 13.08
N ALA A 62 -1.77 -13.80 13.99
CA ALA A 62 -2.49 -13.91 15.25
C ALA A 62 -4.01 -13.99 15.05
N ALA A 63 -4.56 -13.23 14.10
CA ALA A 63 -5.98 -13.30 13.74
C ALA A 63 -6.37 -14.67 13.17
N GLY A 64 -5.52 -15.24 12.31
CA GLY A 64 -5.69 -16.60 11.79
C GLY A 64 -5.60 -17.67 12.87
N TYR A 65 -4.56 -17.62 13.71
CA TYR A 65 -4.33 -18.61 14.77
C TYR A 65 -5.41 -18.60 15.85
N SER A 66 -5.92 -17.42 16.22
CA SER A 66 -7.00 -17.29 17.20
C SER A 66 -8.39 -17.66 16.66
N GLY A 67 -8.52 -17.93 15.36
CA GLY A 67 -9.81 -18.17 14.71
C GLY A 67 -10.67 -16.91 14.55
N LEU A 68 -10.13 -15.72 14.83
CA LEU A 68 -10.84 -14.45 14.64
C LEU A 68 -11.18 -14.19 13.16
N MET A 69 -10.31 -14.62 12.26
CA MET A 69 -10.47 -14.46 10.82
C MET A 69 -9.88 -15.67 10.08
N PRO A 70 -10.56 -16.23 9.06
CA PRO A 70 -9.97 -17.24 8.18
C PRO A 70 -8.67 -16.77 7.54
N TRP A 71 -7.70 -17.67 7.36
CA TRP A 71 -6.41 -17.35 6.75
C TRP A 71 -6.56 -16.81 5.32
N ASP A 72 -7.52 -17.34 4.57
CA ASP A 72 -7.87 -16.99 3.19
C ASP A 72 -8.95 -15.89 3.08
N TRP A 73 -9.21 -15.14 4.16
CA TRP A 73 -10.28 -14.15 4.17
C TRP A 73 -10.11 -13.06 3.10
N LEU A 74 -8.88 -12.57 2.87
CA LEU A 74 -8.65 -11.57 1.82
C LEU A 74 -8.84 -12.16 0.42
N TRP A 75 -8.56 -13.46 0.24
CA TRP A 75 -8.84 -14.15 -1.02
C TRP A 75 -10.34 -14.25 -1.29
N THR A 76 -11.11 -14.73 -0.31
CA THR A 76 -12.57 -14.89 -0.44
C THR A 76 -13.27 -13.55 -0.71
N HIS A 77 -12.71 -12.44 -0.19
CA HIS A 77 -13.20 -11.08 -0.36
C HIS A 77 -12.44 -10.26 -1.41
N ARG A 78 -11.59 -10.86 -2.23
CA ARG A 78 -10.66 -10.12 -3.11
C ARG A 78 -11.35 -9.17 -4.07
N TRP A 79 -12.52 -9.54 -4.61
CA TRP A 79 -13.24 -8.71 -5.58
C TRP A 79 -13.96 -7.53 -4.91
N SER A 80 -14.59 -7.75 -3.76
CA SER A 80 -15.20 -6.67 -2.99
C SER A 80 -14.12 -5.73 -2.43
N GLY A 81 -13.00 -6.29 -1.95
CA GLY A 81 -11.81 -5.53 -1.57
C GLY A 81 -11.23 -4.70 -2.72
N ALA A 82 -11.05 -5.30 -3.90
CA ALA A 82 -10.59 -4.60 -5.09
C ALA A 82 -11.52 -3.43 -5.44
N ALA A 83 -12.84 -3.63 -5.41
CA ALA A 83 -13.80 -2.55 -5.62
C ALA A 83 -13.68 -1.45 -4.55
N GLY A 84 -13.50 -1.82 -3.28
CA GLY A 84 -13.29 -0.88 -2.19
C GLY A 84 -12.03 -0.03 -2.34
N ALA A 85 -10.92 -0.68 -2.70
CA ALA A 85 -9.65 -0.03 -2.98
C ALA A 85 -9.70 0.88 -4.22
N LEU A 86 -10.41 0.46 -5.26
CA LEU A 86 -10.65 1.28 -6.46
C LEU A 86 -11.39 2.57 -6.11
N VAL A 87 -12.50 2.45 -5.36
CA VAL A 87 -13.31 3.61 -4.95
C VAL A 87 -12.49 4.53 -4.05
N LEU A 88 -11.78 3.98 -3.06
CA LEU A 88 -10.92 4.78 -2.20
C LEU A 88 -9.81 5.47 -2.99
N GLY A 89 -9.16 4.78 -3.92
CA GLY A 89 -8.12 5.32 -4.79
C GLY A 89 -8.62 6.51 -5.60
N LEU A 90 -9.83 6.42 -6.18
CA LEU A 90 -10.46 7.51 -6.93
C LEU A 90 -10.77 8.70 -6.01
N LEU A 91 -11.40 8.45 -4.85
CA LEU A 91 -11.76 9.49 -3.88
C LEU A 91 -10.52 10.20 -3.33
N ALA A 92 -9.49 9.45 -2.95
CA ALA A 92 -8.23 9.99 -2.45
C ALA A 92 -7.50 10.80 -3.53
N SER A 93 -7.49 10.32 -4.77
CA SER A 93 -6.91 11.05 -5.92
C SER A 93 -7.62 12.39 -6.13
N ALA A 94 -8.96 12.38 -6.13
CA ALA A 94 -9.76 13.59 -6.26
C ALA A 94 -9.51 14.56 -5.10
N ALA A 95 -9.49 14.07 -3.87
CA ALA A 95 -9.24 14.89 -2.68
C ALA A 95 -7.87 15.57 -2.72
N VAL A 96 -6.81 14.85 -3.12
CA VAL A 96 -5.45 15.42 -3.20
C VAL A 96 -5.36 16.53 -4.25
N VAL A 97 -6.05 16.37 -5.38
CA VAL A 97 -6.01 17.31 -6.51
C VAL A 97 -6.92 18.52 -6.27
N VAL A 98 -8.18 18.30 -5.91
CA VAL A 98 -9.19 19.37 -5.75
C VAL A 98 -8.84 20.32 -4.60
N THR A 99 -8.19 19.83 -3.54
CA THR A 99 -7.78 20.68 -2.41
C THR A 99 -6.55 21.56 -2.72
N ALA A 100 -5.93 21.40 -3.88
CA ALA A 100 -4.78 22.19 -4.32
C ALA A 100 -5.17 23.16 -5.45
N SER A 101 -4.59 24.36 -5.44
CA SER A 101 -4.77 25.33 -6.52
C SER A 101 -4.34 24.74 -7.87
N SER A 102 -5.15 25.00 -8.90
CA SER A 102 -4.80 24.64 -10.28
C SER A 102 -3.51 25.35 -10.70
N ARG A 103 -2.77 24.72 -11.62
CA ARG A 103 -1.53 25.23 -12.21
C ARG A 103 -1.77 25.80 -13.62
N GLY A 104 -3.03 25.95 -14.04
CA GLY A 104 -3.42 26.45 -15.36
C GLY A 104 -3.49 25.38 -16.44
N GLY A 105 -3.38 24.09 -16.08
CA GLY A 105 -3.56 22.98 -17.01
C GLY A 105 -5.01 22.49 -17.10
N SER A 106 -5.27 21.56 -18.02
CA SER A 106 -6.58 20.89 -18.07
C SER A 106 -6.82 20.06 -16.80
N PHE A 107 -8.08 20.00 -16.35
CA PHE A 107 -8.42 19.25 -15.14
C PHE A 107 -7.98 17.78 -15.22
N LEU A 108 -8.17 17.12 -16.36
CA LEU A 108 -7.80 15.71 -16.53
C LEU A 108 -6.28 15.49 -16.42
N ALA A 109 -5.48 16.38 -17.00
CA ALA A 109 -4.03 16.30 -16.88
C ALA A 109 -3.57 16.55 -15.43
N GLU A 110 -4.15 17.53 -14.76
CA GLU A 110 -3.84 17.82 -13.36
C GLU A 110 -4.36 16.75 -12.39
N PHE A 111 -5.46 16.09 -12.72
CA PHE A 111 -5.96 14.93 -11.99
C PHE A 111 -5.00 13.75 -12.12
N TYR A 112 -4.54 13.46 -13.35
CA TYR A 112 -3.63 12.36 -13.61
C TYR A 112 -2.23 12.57 -13.00
N PHE A 113 -1.59 13.71 -13.31
CA PHE A 113 -0.21 14.02 -12.91
C PHE A 113 -0.10 14.70 -11.55
N GLY A 114 -1.18 15.23 -10.99
CA GLY A 114 -1.18 15.86 -9.67
C GLY A 114 -0.77 17.32 -9.65
N ARG A 115 -1.12 17.99 -8.54
CA ARG A 115 -0.86 19.43 -8.32
C ARG A 115 0.20 19.71 -7.26
N ARG A 116 0.32 18.86 -6.23
CA ARG A 116 1.30 19.03 -5.13
C ARG A 116 2.50 18.12 -5.32
N ALA A 117 3.70 18.65 -5.16
CA ALA A 117 4.94 17.87 -5.27
C ALA A 117 5.03 16.82 -4.16
N ASN A 118 5.13 17.24 -2.90
CA ASN A 118 5.26 16.33 -1.76
C ASN A 118 4.31 16.78 -0.63
N PRO A 119 3.00 16.49 -0.74
CA PRO A 119 2.04 16.82 0.30
C PRO A 119 2.37 16.05 1.58
N ARG A 120 2.39 16.77 2.71
CA ARG A 120 2.69 16.22 4.02
C ARG A 120 1.55 16.47 4.99
N MET A 121 1.26 15.48 5.82
CA MET A 121 0.20 15.51 6.83
C MET A 121 0.80 15.48 8.24
N LEU A 122 -0.01 15.85 9.25
CA LEU A 122 0.33 15.76 10.67
C LEU A 122 1.68 16.42 11.01
N ASN A 123 1.83 17.70 10.65
CA ASN A 123 3.07 18.48 10.85
C ASN A 123 4.31 17.84 10.23
N GLY A 124 4.15 17.15 9.11
CA GLY A 124 5.26 16.53 8.38
C GLY A 124 5.57 15.09 8.81
N ARG A 125 4.85 14.52 9.76
CA ARG A 125 5.09 13.13 10.20
C ARG A 125 4.81 12.10 9.12
N VAL A 126 3.91 12.43 8.19
CA VAL A 126 3.53 11.56 7.07
C VAL A 126 3.78 12.32 5.77
N ASP A 127 4.66 11.77 4.94
CA ASP A 127 4.80 12.19 3.55
C ASP A 127 3.91 11.29 2.68
N ALA A 128 3.06 11.89 1.84
CA ALA A 128 2.04 11.12 1.12
C ALA A 128 2.63 10.07 0.19
N LYS A 129 3.74 10.36 -0.51
CA LYS A 129 4.32 9.42 -1.47
C LYS A 129 4.98 8.24 -0.76
N MET A 130 5.76 8.53 0.27
CA MET A 130 6.37 7.47 1.09
C MET A 130 5.32 6.62 1.79
N PHE A 131 4.21 7.22 2.23
CA PHE A 131 3.11 6.47 2.81
C PHE A 131 2.40 5.59 1.78
N LEU A 132 2.16 6.08 0.56
CA LEU A 132 1.57 5.30 -0.53
C LEU A 132 2.40 4.05 -0.85
N TYR A 133 3.73 4.19 -0.90
CA TYR A 133 4.65 3.06 -1.07
C TYR A 133 4.56 2.03 0.05
N LEU A 134 4.57 2.50 1.30
CA LEU A 134 4.45 1.64 2.48
C LEU A 134 3.12 0.87 2.47
N VAL A 135 2.01 1.58 2.32
CA VAL A 135 0.67 0.99 2.47
C VAL A 135 0.34 0.03 1.34
N GLY A 136 0.75 0.35 0.11
CA GLY A 136 0.59 -0.54 -1.04
C GLY A 136 1.40 -1.83 -0.87
N ALA A 137 2.66 -1.72 -0.41
CA ALA A 137 3.53 -2.89 -0.19
C ALA A 137 3.00 -3.80 0.93
N VAL A 138 2.49 -3.22 2.03
CA VAL A 138 1.91 -4.01 3.13
C VAL A 138 0.66 -4.76 2.67
N LEU A 139 -0.28 -4.11 1.96
CA LEU A 139 -1.46 -4.83 1.49
C LEU A 139 -1.11 -5.87 0.43
N LEU A 140 -0.12 -5.62 -0.44
CA LEU A 140 0.38 -6.61 -1.38
C LEU A 140 0.84 -7.89 -0.63
N GLU A 141 1.66 -7.75 0.41
CA GLU A 141 2.11 -8.89 1.21
C GLU A 141 0.94 -9.64 1.86
N LEU A 142 -0.01 -8.92 2.46
CA LEU A 142 -1.18 -9.55 3.08
C LEU A 142 -2.04 -10.31 2.06
N ASN A 143 -2.21 -9.78 0.85
CA ASN A 143 -2.89 -10.48 -0.24
C ASN A 143 -2.11 -11.72 -0.67
N LEU A 144 -0.79 -11.62 -0.86
CA LEU A 144 0.06 -12.78 -1.23
C LEU A 144 -0.08 -13.92 -0.21
N LEU A 145 0.02 -13.61 1.08
CA LEU A 145 -0.07 -14.59 2.16
C LEU A 145 -1.47 -15.20 2.25
N SER A 146 -2.52 -14.39 2.16
CA SER A 146 -3.90 -14.88 2.24
C SER A 146 -4.30 -15.72 1.02
N PHE A 147 -3.80 -15.35 -0.16
CA PHE A 147 -4.07 -16.10 -1.40
C PHE A 147 -3.30 -17.41 -1.38
N ALA A 148 -2.04 -17.41 -0.96
CA ALA A 148 -1.29 -18.63 -0.71
C ALA A 148 -2.00 -19.55 0.29
N ALA A 149 -2.54 -18.99 1.37
CA ALA A 149 -3.29 -19.75 2.36
C ALA A 149 -4.53 -20.42 1.74
N HIS A 150 -5.28 -19.73 0.86
CA HIS A 150 -6.39 -20.37 0.15
C HIS A 150 -5.94 -21.62 -0.62
N HIS A 151 -4.78 -21.54 -1.26
CA HIS A 151 -4.25 -22.66 -2.04
C HIS A 151 -3.96 -23.86 -1.13
N PHE A 152 -3.23 -23.64 -0.04
CA PHE A 152 -2.89 -24.71 0.89
C PHE A 152 -4.10 -25.29 1.61
N LEU A 153 -5.15 -24.49 1.83
CA LEU A 153 -6.41 -24.96 2.41
C LEU A 153 -7.25 -25.76 1.42
N THR A 154 -7.23 -25.38 0.14
CA THR A 154 -8.03 -26.01 -0.92
C THR A 154 -7.37 -27.28 -1.47
N TRP A 155 -6.04 -27.32 -1.54
CA TRP A 155 -5.26 -28.45 -2.04
C TRP A 155 -4.19 -28.92 -1.03
N PRO A 156 -4.59 -29.42 0.15
CA PRO A 156 -3.65 -29.80 1.21
C PRO A 156 -2.69 -30.93 0.78
N ASP A 157 -3.16 -31.87 -0.04
CA ASP A 157 -2.39 -33.04 -0.47
C ASP A 157 -1.53 -32.80 -1.73
N ASN A 158 -1.72 -31.66 -2.41
CA ASN A 158 -1.02 -31.36 -3.67
C ASN A 158 -0.72 -29.86 -3.82
N PRO A 159 0.13 -29.30 -2.94
CA PRO A 159 0.51 -27.90 -3.05
C PRO A 159 1.35 -27.65 -4.31
N SER A 160 0.96 -26.64 -5.08
CA SER A 160 1.65 -26.21 -6.31
C SER A 160 2.99 -25.56 -5.98
N PRO A 161 4.13 -26.14 -6.42
CA PRO A 161 5.45 -25.52 -6.23
C PRO A 161 5.56 -24.14 -6.88
N GLY A 162 4.80 -23.91 -7.97
CA GLY A 162 4.75 -22.61 -8.65
C GLY A 162 4.16 -21.51 -7.78
N ILE A 163 3.14 -21.81 -6.97
CA ILE A 163 2.55 -20.84 -6.03
C ILE A 163 3.53 -20.55 -4.90
N VAL A 164 4.20 -21.56 -4.36
CA VAL A 164 5.24 -21.37 -3.34
C VAL A 164 6.35 -20.46 -3.85
N LEU A 165 6.85 -20.73 -5.06
CA LEU A 165 7.90 -19.90 -5.68
C LEU A 165 7.42 -18.46 -5.93
N TYR A 166 6.20 -18.30 -6.44
CA TYR A 166 5.61 -16.98 -6.69
C TYR A 166 5.55 -16.15 -5.41
N VAL A 167 4.99 -16.71 -4.35
CA VAL A 167 4.83 -16.04 -3.06
C VAL A 167 6.20 -15.75 -2.44
N ALA A 168 7.13 -16.72 -2.46
CA ALA A 168 8.47 -16.52 -1.92
C ALA A 168 9.24 -15.38 -2.62
N LEU A 169 9.18 -15.31 -3.96
CA LEU A 169 9.85 -14.25 -4.71
C LEU A 169 9.22 -12.88 -4.49
N PHE A 170 7.89 -12.80 -4.42
CA PHE A 170 7.21 -11.53 -4.14
C PHE A 170 7.40 -11.08 -2.68
N THR A 171 7.34 -11.98 -1.70
CA THR A 171 7.66 -11.66 -0.30
C THR A 171 9.10 -11.18 -0.17
N TRP A 172 10.06 -11.84 -0.86
CA TRP A 172 11.44 -11.36 -0.93
C TRP A 172 11.50 -9.94 -1.51
N PHE A 173 10.81 -9.68 -2.62
CA PHE A 173 10.73 -8.35 -3.23
C PHE A 173 10.13 -7.30 -2.27
N VAL A 174 9.02 -7.58 -1.59
CA VAL A 174 8.41 -6.66 -0.62
C VAL A 174 9.33 -6.39 0.57
N CYS A 175 10.01 -7.44 1.06
CA CYS A 175 10.98 -7.29 2.13
C CYS A 175 12.16 -6.43 1.70
N ASP A 176 12.76 -6.69 0.54
CA ASP A 176 13.85 -5.88 -0.01
C ASP A 176 13.42 -4.42 -0.20
N TYR A 177 12.25 -4.22 -0.81
CA TYR A 177 11.62 -2.92 -1.02
C TYR A 177 11.50 -2.10 0.28
N LEU A 178 11.02 -2.71 1.37
CA LEU A 178 10.85 -2.01 2.64
C LEU A 178 12.14 -1.93 3.48
N VAL A 179 13.03 -2.93 3.42
CA VAL A 179 14.34 -2.86 4.10
C VAL A 179 15.18 -1.71 3.55
N PHE A 180 15.16 -1.54 2.22
CA PHE A 180 15.83 -0.45 1.54
C PHE A 180 14.90 0.73 1.28
N GLU A 181 13.90 0.98 2.13
CA GLU A 181 12.90 2.04 1.94
C GLU A 181 13.50 3.44 1.72
N ARG A 182 14.73 3.69 2.21
CA ARG A 182 15.49 4.92 1.96
C ARG A 182 15.74 5.18 0.48
N VAL A 183 15.90 4.14 -0.35
CA VAL A 183 16.22 4.27 -1.78
C VAL A 183 15.10 5.00 -2.52
N HIS A 184 13.84 4.82 -2.09
CA HIS A 184 12.69 5.58 -2.60
C HIS A 184 12.84 7.09 -2.49
N LEU A 185 13.67 7.59 -1.56
CA LEU A 185 13.95 9.03 -1.45
C LEU A 185 14.69 9.63 -2.64
N TYR A 186 15.14 8.78 -3.57
CA TYR A 186 15.90 9.14 -4.76
C TYR A 186 15.20 8.73 -6.07
N THR A 187 13.98 8.19 -6.00
CA THR A 187 13.23 7.79 -7.20
C THR A 187 12.54 8.98 -7.87
N TYR A 188 12.32 8.86 -9.18
CA TYR A 188 11.71 9.90 -10.01
C TYR A 188 10.36 10.38 -9.46
N ASP A 189 9.52 9.44 -9.04
CA ASP A 189 8.25 9.70 -8.38
C ASP A 189 8.37 10.67 -7.21
N LEU A 190 9.42 10.56 -6.39
CA LEU A 190 9.58 11.39 -5.20
C LEU A 190 10.10 12.80 -5.52
N PHE A 191 11.12 12.91 -6.37
CA PHE A 191 11.76 14.20 -6.64
C PHE A 191 11.18 15.00 -7.81
N ALA A 192 10.56 14.35 -8.79
CA ALA A 192 10.07 15.01 -10.00
C ALA A 192 8.54 14.99 -10.10
N GLU A 193 7.90 13.86 -9.80
CA GLU A 193 6.45 13.75 -10.00
C GLU A 193 5.66 14.48 -8.91
N ARG A 194 4.40 14.80 -9.22
CA ARG A 194 3.43 15.34 -8.27
C ARG A 194 2.45 14.23 -7.89
N VAL A 195 1.78 14.42 -6.76
CA VAL A 195 0.79 13.45 -6.28
C VAL A 195 -0.56 13.72 -6.94
N GLY A 196 -0.98 12.77 -7.77
CA GLY A 196 -2.26 12.73 -8.47
C GLY A 196 -2.73 11.28 -8.62
N PHE A 197 -3.70 11.06 -9.51
CA PHE A 197 -4.32 9.74 -9.72
C PHE A 197 -3.32 8.65 -10.02
N LYS A 198 -2.34 8.89 -10.91
CA LYS A 198 -1.33 7.89 -11.30
C LYS A 198 -0.67 7.25 -10.07
N LEU A 199 -0.26 8.08 -9.11
CA LEU A 199 0.51 7.67 -7.95
C LEU A 199 -0.40 7.14 -6.83
N VAL A 200 -1.51 7.85 -6.55
CA VAL A 200 -2.45 7.49 -5.48
C VAL A 200 -3.19 6.19 -5.81
N TRP A 201 -3.87 6.13 -6.96
CA TRP A 201 -4.61 4.95 -7.37
C TRP A 201 -3.70 3.78 -7.69
N GLY A 202 -2.51 4.06 -8.25
CA GLY A 202 -1.47 3.07 -8.47
C GLY A 202 -1.09 2.31 -7.19
N CYS A 203 -0.85 3.02 -6.09
CA CYS A 203 -0.44 2.39 -4.84
C CYS A 203 -1.61 1.82 -4.02
N LEU A 204 -2.79 2.48 -4.05
CA LEU A 204 -3.95 2.06 -3.24
C LEU A 204 -4.80 0.96 -3.88
N PHE A 205 -4.69 0.73 -5.19
CA PHE A 205 -5.50 -0.28 -5.87
C PHE A 205 -4.64 -1.16 -6.78
N TRP A 206 -3.96 -0.56 -7.76
CA TRP A 206 -3.31 -1.33 -8.81
C TRP A 206 -2.23 -2.26 -8.27
N TYR A 207 -1.30 -1.72 -7.49
CA TYR A 207 -0.17 -2.45 -6.94
C TYR A 207 -0.61 -3.65 -6.06
N PRO A 208 -1.42 -3.48 -5.01
CA PRO A 208 -1.77 -4.60 -4.12
C PRO A 208 -2.72 -5.64 -4.73
N TYR A 209 -3.50 -5.31 -5.76
CA TYR A 209 -4.47 -6.25 -6.36
C TYR A 209 -4.00 -6.84 -7.69
N PHE A 210 -3.31 -6.06 -8.54
CA PHE A 210 -2.85 -6.55 -9.85
C PHE A 210 -1.55 -7.36 -9.74
N TYR A 211 -0.65 -7.05 -8.80
CA TYR A 211 0.61 -7.81 -8.67
C TYR A 211 0.41 -9.21 -8.08
N VAL A 212 -0.80 -9.55 -7.63
CA VAL A 212 -1.17 -10.92 -7.26
C VAL A 212 -1.92 -11.65 -8.38
N VAL A 213 -1.87 -11.15 -9.63
CA VAL A 213 -2.56 -11.75 -10.78
C VAL A 213 -2.20 -13.22 -10.99
N GLY A 214 -0.95 -13.62 -10.72
CA GLY A 214 -0.51 -15.01 -10.81
C GLY A 214 -1.22 -15.95 -9.84
N LEU A 215 -1.92 -15.40 -8.85
CA LEU A 215 -2.69 -16.15 -7.85
C LEU A 215 -4.21 -16.06 -8.10
N TRP A 216 -4.73 -15.13 -8.92
CA TRP A 216 -6.17 -14.83 -9.05
C TRP A 216 -7.12 -15.99 -9.41
N SER A 217 -6.61 -17.03 -10.08
CA SER A 217 -7.39 -18.18 -10.55
C SER A 217 -6.87 -19.53 -10.05
N VAL A 218 -5.71 -19.57 -9.41
CA VAL A 218 -5.01 -20.81 -9.02
C VAL A 218 -4.73 -20.90 -7.53
N ALA A 219 -4.89 -19.78 -6.81
CA ALA A 219 -4.92 -19.80 -5.37
C ALA A 219 -6.21 -20.41 -4.86
#